data_AF-A0A0R0BPF0-F1
#
_entry.id   AF-A0A0R0BPF0-F1
#
_cell.length_a   1.000
_cell.length_b   1.000
_cell.length_c   1.000
_cell.angle_alpha   90.00
_cell.angle_beta   90.00
_cell.angle_gamma   90.00
#
_symmetry.space_group_name_H-M   'P 1'
#
loop_
_entity.id
_entity.type
_entity.pdbx_description
1 polymer ?
#
loop_
_entity_poly.entity_id
_entity_poly.type
_entity_poly.pdbx_seq_one_letter_code
_entity_poly.pdbx_strand_id
1 'polypeptide(L)'
;MRSNSTPATKTTPPSPGDGLPEGLRTRYADTLANAHTLAQAEGLRFRVPVGVAQDRAIRAVLDEASASGANPSAATVAAYQRDHARLRAAGGTPLDHAGTRAHFDRLRSACRWVEADEIRRLRTLAETARKARDLDAMRGYTLAAFERAMVYRALYLAQDRPTWAQKAHAMRAAGLRQVSKSKRFAGRRALSPDRLLVALGQQPGRCARVEALAMVFALFGIRPAEATRGLAMEKTAIGLRLAVAGAKVDAVRGQPLRVLEVEPTRRGQSAIAVAFLRAYVDATGGDMDASRADVVAVRRAMRQVQPGLSPYAYRHARASDAKASQGRAGAAAWLGHSNDRTQQGYGHARSAKGAVTIKAATASRPVRQTKTLPPTLAERLAQVATRLAARTSSQSAQKASPPRRRTPRPGW
;
A
#
# COMPACT_ATOMS: atom_id res chain seq x y z
N MET A 1 -2.11 -40.44 19.07
CA MET A 1 -3.58 -40.42 19.05
C MET A 1 -4.00 -39.10 19.70
N ARG A 2 -4.66 -38.12 19.09
CA ARG A 2 -5.67 -38.07 18.02
C ARG A 2 -5.32 -36.94 17.04
N SER A 3 -5.41 -37.23 15.75
CA SER A 3 -5.21 -36.28 14.64
C SER A 3 -6.48 -35.45 14.44
N ASN A 4 -6.40 -34.13 14.63
CA ASN A 4 -7.41 -33.19 14.14
C ASN A 4 -7.17 -32.95 12.64
N SER A 5 -7.67 -33.87 11.84
CA SER A 5 -7.70 -33.78 10.38
C SER A 5 -8.89 -32.91 9.99
N THR A 6 -8.66 -31.63 9.72
CA THR A 6 -9.63 -30.83 8.96
C THR A 6 -9.71 -31.43 7.55
N PRO A 7 -10.90 -31.82 7.04
CA PRO A 7 -10.98 -32.37 5.71
C PRO A 7 -10.58 -31.27 4.71
N ALA A 8 -9.54 -31.54 3.94
CA ALA A 8 -9.16 -30.71 2.81
C ALA A 8 -10.28 -30.81 1.78
N THR A 9 -11.19 -29.83 1.77
CA THR A 9 -12.10 -29.61 0.65
C THR A 9 -11.20 -29.34 -0.57
N LYS A 10 -11.06 -30.36 -1.43
CA LYS A 10 -10.56 -30.19 -2.80
C LYS A 10 -11.53 -29.27 -3.51
N THR A 11 -11.36 -27.97 -3.33
CA THR A 11 -12.00 -26.95 -4.14
C THR A 11 -11.25 -26.95 -5.46
N THR A 12 -11.76 -27.72 -6.41
CA THR A 12 -11.45 -27.53 -7.82
C THR A 12 -11.62 -26.02 -8.08
N PRO A 13 -10.58 -25.30 -8.54
CA PRO A 13 -10.77 -23.91 -8.93
C PRO A 13 -11.88 -23.88 -9.99
N PRO A 14 -12.84 -22.93 -9.89
CA PRO A 14 -13.94 -22.88 -10.85
C PRO A 14 -13.38 -22.84 -12.26
N SER A 15 -13.92 -23.69 -13.13
CA SER A 15 -13.53 -23.76 -14.52
C SER A 15 -13.78 -22.39 -15.16
N PRO A 16 -12.89 -21.87 -16.03
CA PRO A 16 -13.14 -20.67 -16.81
C PRO A 16 -14.32 -20.89 -17.77
N GLY A 17 -15.53 -20.69 -17.28
CA GLY A 17 -16.80 -21.07 -17.90
C GLY A 17 -17.95 -21.17 -16.89
N ASP A 18 -17.62 -21.32 -15.61
CA ASP A 18 -18.61 -21.27 -14.53
C ASP A 18 -19.23 -19.87 -14.47
N GLY A 19 -20.56 -19.82 -14.44
CA GLY A 19 -21.34 -18.59 -14.40
C GLY A 19 -21.07 -17.73 -13.15
N LEU A 20 -22.01 -16.84 -12.84
CA LEU A 20 -21.93 -16.08 -11.60
C LEU A 20 -21.92 -17.05 -10.39
N PRO A 21 -21.05 -16.85 -9.36
CA PRO A 21 -21.06 -17.67 -8.16
C PRO A 21 -22.40 -17.59 -7.47
N GLU A 22 -22.87 -18.70 -6.91
CA GLU A 22 -24.22 -18.77 -6.34
C GLU A 22 -24.47 -17.70 -5.27
N GLY A 23 -23.51 -17.47 -4.35
CA GLY A 23 -23.65 -16.42 -3.35
C GLY A 23 -23.80 -15.00 -3.92
N LEU A 24 -23.19 -14.71 -5.08
CA LEU A 24 -23.41 -13.43 -5.77
C LEU A 24 -24.74 -13.42 -6.52
N ARG A 25 -25.14 -14.55 -7.13
CA ARG A 25 -26.45 -14.68 -7.78
C ARG A 25 -27.59 -14.44 -6.79
N THR A 26 -27.56 -15.09 -5.64
CA THR A 26 -28.55 -14.90 -4.57
C THR A 26 -28.56 -13.45 -4.08
N ARG A 27 -27.39 -12.85 -3.81
CA ARG A 27 -27.29 -11.48 -3.31
C ARG A 27 -27.81 -10.42 -4.29
N TYR A 28 -27.72 -10.69 -5.59
CA TYR A 28 -28.11 -9.76 -6.65
C TYR A 28 -29.34 -10.27 -7.44
N ALA A 29 -30.14 -11.18 -6.86
CA ALA A 29 -31.27 -11.80 -7.54
C ALA A 29 -32.26 -10.77 -8.10
N ASP A 30 -32.65 -9.77 -7.30
CA ASP A 30 -33.57 -8.70 -7.74
C ASP A 30 -32.97 -7.84 -8.86
N THR A 31 -31.66 -7.56 -8.77
CA THR A 31 -30.94 -6.81 -9.82
C THR A 31 -30.96 -7.58 -11.15
N LEU A 32 -30.71 -8.90 -11.08
CA LEU A 32 -30.72 -9.77 -12.24
C LEU A 32 -32.13 -9.93 -12.81
N ALA A 33 -33.14 -10.15 -11.98
CA ALA A 33 -34.54 -10.26 -12.39
C ALA A 33 -35.00 -8.98 -13.12
N ASN A 34 -34.73 -7.81 -12.54
CA ASN A 34 -35.04 -6.53 -13.18
C ASN A 34 -34.32 -6.35 -14.51
N ALA A 35 -33.03 -6.70 -14.58
CA ALA A 35 -32.27 -6.63 -15.82
C ALA A 35 -32.82 -7.58 -16.90
N HIS A 36 -33.25 -8.78 -16.52
CA HIS A 36 -33.90 -9.71 -17.43
C HIS A 36 -35.21 -9.17 -17.99
N THR A 37 -36.08 -8.62 -17.13
CA THR A 37 -37.34 -7.98 -17.55
C THR A 37 -37.08 -6.83 -18.53
N LEU A 38 -36.08 -5.99 -18.25
CA LEU A 38 -35.70 -4.89 -19.13
C LEU A 38 -35.19 -5.38 -20.49
N ALA A 39 -34.34 -6.42 -20.52
CA ALA A 39 -33.84 -7.01 -21.76
C ALA A 39 -34.97 -7.65 -22.59
N GLN A 40 -35.95 -8.29 -21.94
CA GLN A 40 -37.13 -8.83 -22.60
C GLN A 40 -38.00 -7.72 -23.20
N ALA A 41 -38.28 -6.67 -22.42
CA ALA A 41 -39.05 -5.52 -22.88
C ALA A 41 -38.36 -4.80 -24.05
N GLU A 42 -37.02 -4.66 -24.00
CA GLU A 42 -36.23 -4.09 -25.09
C GLU A 42 -36.29 -4.96 -26.35
N GLY A 43 -36.17 -6.29 -26.20
CA GLY A 43 -36.31 -7.24 -27.30
C GLY A 43 -37.66 -7.11 -28.00
N LEU A 44 -38.75 -7.03 -27.22
CA LEU A 44 -40.10 -6.79 -27.75
C LEU A 44 -40.21 -5.44 -28.45
N ARG A 45 -39.74 -4.36 -27.80
CA ARG A 45 -39.81 -2.99 -28.34
C ARG A 45 -39.12 -2.84 -29.68
N PHE A 46 -37.94 -3.45 -29.84
CA PHE A 46 -37.15 -3.36 -31.08
C PHE A 46 -37.34 -4.54 -32.02
N ARG A 47 -38.25 -5.48 -31.70
CA ARG A 47 -38.52 -6.71 -32.47
C ARG A 47 -37.24 -7.51 -32.75
N VAL A 48 -36.37 -7.63 -31.75
CA VAL A 48 -35.13 -8.44 -31.81
C VAL A 48 -35.16 -9.57 -30.78
N PRO A 49 -34.44 -10.68 -31.00
CA PRO A 49 -34.31 -11.72 -29.98
C PRO A 49 -33.73 -11.16 -28.67
N VAL A 50 -34.21 -11.66 -27.54
CA VAL A 50 -33.76 -11.21 -26.20
C VAL A 50 -32.23 -11.27 -26.03
N GLY A 51 -31.57 -12.25 -26.64
CA GLY A 51 -30.10 -12.37 -26.62
C GLY A 51 -29.37 -11.20 -27.29
N VAL A 52 -29.99 -10.54 -28.28
CA VAL A 52 -29.45 -9.32 -28.90
C VAL A 52 -29.56 -8.13 -27.95
N ALA A 53 -30.69 -7.98 -27.25
CA ALA A 53 -30.85 -6.96 -26.22
C ALA A 53 -29.86 -7.17 -25.06
N GLN A 54 -29.66 -8.42 -24.65
CA GLN A 54 -28.65 -8.79 -23.65
C GLN A 54 -27.23 -8.42 -24.11
N ASP A 55 -26.83 -8.74 -25.35
CA ASP A 55 -25.49 -8.36 -25.87
C ASP A 55 -25.31 -6.84 -25.94
N ARG A 56 -26.36 -6.07 -26.27
CA ARG A 56 -26.32 -4.59 -26.22
C ARG A 56 -26.06 -4.08 -24.80
N ALA A 57 -26.78 -4.63 -23.81
CA ALA A 57 -26.55 -4.27 -22.41
C ALA A 57 -25.13 -4.63 -21.93
N ILE A 58 -24.61 -5.79 -22.36
CA ILE A 58 -23.23 -6.19 -22.05
C ILE A 58 -22.22 -5.21 -22.66
N ARG A 59 -22.40 -4.81 -23.94
CA ARG A 59 -21.54 -3.80 -24.60
C ARG A 59 -21.51 -2.50 -23.82
N ALA A 60 -22.68 -1.97 -23.47
CA ALA A 60 -22.78 -0.71 -22.72
C ALA A 60 -21.98 -0.76 -21.39
N VAL A 61 -22.03 -1.88 -20.66
CA VAL A 61 -21.24 -2.08 -19.43
C VAL A 61 -19.75 -2.11 -19.71
N LEU A 62 -19.30 -2.80 -20.76
CA LEU A 62 -17.89 -2.89 -21.13
C LEU A 62 -17.34 -1.54 -21.60
N ASP A 63 -18.12 -0.79 -22.36
CA ASP A 63 -17.76 0.55 -22.85
C ASP A 63 -17.58 1.50 -21.66
N GLU A 64 -18.53 1.52 -20.73
CA GLU A 64 -18.43 2.30 -19.48
C GLU A 64 -17.24 1.86 -18.62
N ALA A 65 -16.93 0.56 -18.56
CA ALA A 65 -15.75 0.06 -17.85
C ALA A 65 -14.43 0.53 -18.49
N SER A 66 -14.39 0.56 -19.83
CA SER A 66 -13.19 0.90 -20.62
C SER A 66 -12.82 2.38 -20.54
N ALA A 67 -13.80 3.27 -20.31
CA ALA A 67 -13.58 4.72 -20.14
C ALA A 67 -12.59 5.07 -19.02
N SER A 68 -12.28 4.13 -18.12
CA SER A 68 -11.28 4.30 -17.06
C SER A 68 -9.82 4.07 -17.45
N GLY A 69 -9.52 3.59 -18.68
CA GLY A 69 -8.17 3.60 -19.27
C GLY A 69 -7.08 2.76 -18.57
N ALA A 70 -7.44 1.76 -17.77
CA ALA A 70 -6.47 1.01 -16.96
C ALA A 70 -5.70 -0.05 -17.78
N ASN A 71 -4.38 0.16 -17.94
CA ASN A 71 -3.44 -0.81 -18.56
C ASN A 71 -2.44 -1.35 -17.53
N PRO A 72 -2.79 -2.40 -16.75
CA PRO A 72 -1.90 -2.98 -15.76
C PRO A 72 -0.75 -3.78 -16.40
N SER A 73 0.43 -3.75 -15.76
CA SER A 73 1.56 -4.62 -16.14
C SER A 73 1.24 -6.12 -15.96
N ALA A 74 1.98 -7.02 -16.63
CA ALA A 74 1.81 -8.47 -16.50
C ALA A 74 1.90 -8.96 -15.05
N ALA A 75 2.82 -8.41 -14.24
CA ALA A 75 2.94 -8.74 -12.83
C ALA A 75 1.71 -8.30 -12.02
N THR A 76 1.11 -7.16 -12.38
CA THR A 76 -0.13 -6.67 -11.77
C THR A 76 -1.31 -7.56 -12.15
N VAL A 77 -1.41 -7.98 -13.42
CA VAL A 77 -2.43 -8.91 -13.92
C VAL A 77 -2.39 -10.23 -13.14
N ALA A 78 -1.21 -10.85 -13.00
CA ALA A 78 -1.05 -12.07 -12.23
C ALA A 78 -1.39 -11.89 -10.73
N ALA A 79 -1.23 -10.69 -10.17
CA ALA A 79 -1.69 -10.39 -8.82
C ALA A 79 -3.21 -10.24 -8.75
N TYR A 80 -3.83 -9.59 -9.74
CA TYR A 80 -5.27 -9.42 -9.84
C TYR A 80 -6.00 -10.75 -9.97
N GLN A 81 -5.52 -11.63 -10.84
CA GLN A 81 -6.07 -12.98 -11.01
C GLN A 81 -6.05 -13.77 -9.70
N ARG A 82 -4.95 -13.74 -8.95
CA ARG A 82 -4.85 -14.42 -7.65
C ARG A 82 -5.80 -13.84 -6.59
N ASP A 83 -5.92 -12.51 -6.53
CA ASP A 83 -6.80 -11.86 -5.56
C ASP A 83 -8.28 -12.13 -5.91
N HIS A 84 -8.64 -12.07 -7.19
CA HIS A 84 -9.98 -12.38 -7.68
C HIS A 84 -10.36 -13.84 -7.46
N ALA A 85 -9.48 -14.80 -7.79
CA ALA A 85 -9.72 -16.22 -7.57
C ALA A 85 -10.00 -16.54 -6.09
N ARG A 86 -9.26 -15.92 -5.16
CA ARG A 86 -9.50 -16.07 -3.72
C ARG A 86 -10.86 -15.51 -3.29
N LEU A 87 -11.27 -14.37 -3.84
CA LEU A 87 -12.58 -13.79 -3.56
C LEU A 87 -13.73 -14.64 -4.12
N ARG A 88 -13.57 -15.14 -5.36
CA ARG A 88 -14.51 -16.07 -5.99
C ARG A 88 -14.70 -17.33 -5.15
N ALA A 89 -13.60 -17.94 -4.71
CA ALA A 89 -13.64 -19.12 -3.84
C ALA A 89 -14.32 -18.86 -2.50
N ALA A 90 -14.22 -17.63 -1.98
CA ALA A 90 -14.89 -17.23 -0.74
C ALA A 90 -16.35 -16.78 -0.94
N GLY A 91 -16.83 -16.66 -2.19
CA GLY A 91 -18.19 -16.19 -2.50
C GLY A 91 -18.47 -14.73 -2.13
N GLY A 92 -17.44 -13.93 -1.85
CA GLY A 92 -17.58 -12.58 -1.31
C GLY A 92 -17.15 -11.47 -2.26
N THR A 93 -17.59 -10.24 -1.96
CA THR A 93 -17.19 -9.03 -2.68
C THR A 93 -15.91 -8.42 -2.09
N PRO A 94 -15.23 -7.49 -2.80
CA PRO A 94 -14.13 -6.72 -2.23
C PRO A 94 -14.46 -6.04 -0.90
N LEU A 95 -15.72 -5.60 -0.71
CA LEU A 95 -16.12 -4.97 0.54
C LEU A 95 -16.16 -5.96 1.68
N ASP A 96 -16.64 -7.18 1.49
CA ASP A 96 -16.80 -8.15 2.57
C ASP A 96 -15.43 -8.50 3.19
N HIS A 97 -14.41 -8.70 2.36
CA HIS A 97 -13.07 -9.11 2.78
C HIS A 97 -12.12 -7.97 3.14
N ALA A 98 -12.40 -6.74 2.69
CA ALA A 98 -11.48 -5.63 2.94
C ALA A 98 -11.54 -5.15 4.41
N GLY A 99 -10.40 -5.18 5.10
CA GLY A 99 -10.24 -4.57 6.43
C GLY A 99 -9.68 -3.14 6.42
N THR A 100 -9.26 -2.62 5.26
CA THR A 100 -8.77 -1.24 5.11
C THR A 100 -9.14 -0.67 3.73
N ARG A 101 -9.18 0.67 3.60
CA ARG A 101 -9.42 1.34 2.31
C ARG A 101 -8.47 0.88 1.22
N ALA A 102 -7.17 0.87 1.50
CA ALA A 102 -6.16 0.45 0.52
C ALA A 102 -6.31 -1.03 0.12
N HIS A 103 -6.74 -1.90 1.05
CA HIS A 103 -7.05 -3.30 0.72
C HIS A 103 -8.28 -3.38 -0.20
N PHE A 104 -9.33 -2.62 0.12
CA PHE A 104 -10.52 -2.51 -0.72
C PHE A 104 -10.19 -2.01 -2.13
N ASP A 105 -9.45 -0.91 -2.26
CA ASP A 105 -9.12 -0.34 -3.58
C ASP A 105 -8.32 -1.32 -4.44
N ARG A 106 -7.42 -2.10 -3.84
CA ARG A 106 -6.68 -3.19 -4.51
C ARG A 106 -7.62 -4.30 -4.98
N LEU A 107 -8.44 -4.85 -4.08
CA LEU A 107 -9.36 -5.94 -4.40
C LEU A 107 -10.40 -5.50 -5.44
N ARG A 108 -10.94 -4.29 -5.30
CA ARG A 108 -11.85 -3.67 -6.28
C ARG A 108 -11.20 -3.56 -7.65
N SER A 109 -9.96 -3.08 -7.73
CA SER A 109 -9.25 -2.97 -9.02
C SER A 109 -9.01 -4.34 -9.65
N ALA A 110 -8.62 -5.33 -8.84
CA ALA A 110 -8.45 -6.70 -9.29
C ALA A 110 -9.74 -7.29 -9.86
N CYS A 111 -10.84 -7.23 -9.11
CA CYS A 111 -12.13 -7.72 -9.57
C CYS A 111 -12.64 -6.97 -10.80
N ARG A 112 -12.51 -5.64 -10.84
CA ARG A 112 -12.93 -4.84 -12.00
C ARG A 112 -12.21 -5.24 -13.28
N TRP A 113 -10.92 -5.54 -13.19
CA TRP A 113 -10.14 -5.92 -14.35
C TRP A 113 -10.47 -7.35 -14.79
N VAL A 114 -10.43 -8.31 -13.86
CA VAL A 114 -10.66 -9.74 -14.18
C VAL A 114 -12.09 -9.99 -14.65
N GLU A 115 -13.10 -9.41 -14.01
CA GLU A 115 -14.49 -9.60 -14.42
C GLU A 115 -14.78 -8.98 -15.78
N ALA A 116 -14.25 -7.79 -16.09
CA ALA A 116 -14.43 -7.18 -17.40
C ALA A 116 -13.78 -8.01 -18.51
N ASP A 117 -12.61 -8.58 -18.25
CA ASP A 117 -11.92 -9.47 -19.18
C ASP A 117 -12.70 -10.75 -19.44
N GLU A 118 -13.23 -11.33 -18.38
CA GLU A 118 -14.00 -12.57 -18.48
C GLU A 118 -15.37 -12.37 -19.14
N ILE A 119 -16.02 -11.22 -18.94
CA ILE A 119 -17.21 -10.83 -19.71
C ILE A 119 -16.87 -10.75 -21.21
N ARG A 120 -15.74 -10.13 -21.59
CA ARG A 120 -15.29 -10.10 -23.00
C ARG A 120 -15.02 -11.50 -23.56
N ARG A 121 -14.39 -12.37 -22.76
CA ARG A 121 -14.13 -13.76 -23.16
C ARG A 121 -15.43 -14.51 -23.44
N LEU A 122 -16.42 -14.43 -22.54
CA LEU A 122 -17.73 -15.08 -22.72
C LEU A 122 -18.47 -14.57 -23.96
N ARG A 123 -18.41 -13.27 -24.25
CA ARG A 123 -18.96 -12.74 -25.52
C ARG A 123 -18.25 -13.30 -26.76
N THR A 124 -16.94 -13.43 -26.71
CA THR A 124 -16.15 -14.00 -27.81
C THR A 124 -16.50 -15.47 -28.03
N LEU A 125 -16.71 -16.23 -26.94
CA LEU A 125 -17.19 -17.61 -26.99
C LEU A 125 -18.61 -17.69 -27.56
N ALA A 126 -19.52 -16.81 -27.15
CA ALA A 126 -20.88 -16.74 -27.71
C ALA A 126 -20.86 -16.49 -29.22
N GLU A 127 -20.00 -15.57 -29.69
CA GLU A 127 -19.83 -15.29 -31.12
C GLU A 127 -19.19 -16.47 -31.88
N THR A 128 -18.25 -17.19 -31.26
CA THR A 128 -17.65 -18.40 -31.84
C THR A 128 -18.69 -19.50 -31.98
N ALA A 129 -19.50 -19.74 -30.94
CA ALA A 129 -20.60 -20.69 -30.96
C ALA A 129 -21.67 -20.33 -32.01
N ARG A 130 -22.01 -19.04 -32.14
CA ARG A 130 -22.90 -18.52 -33.19
C ARG A 130 -22.39 -18.87 -34.59
N LYS A 131 -21.09 -18.66 -34.86
CA LYS A 131 -20.47 -19.00 -36.15
C LYS A 131 -20.46 -20.51 -36.41
N ALA A 132 -20.29 -21.31 -35.37
CA ALA A 132 -20.37 -22.77 -35.42
C ALA A 132 -21.82 -23.31 -35.50
N ARG A 133 -22.84 -22.44 -35.46
CA ARG A 133 -24.27 -22.78 -35.40
C ARG A 133 -24.67 -23.59 -34.15
N ASP A 134 -23.87 -23.55 -33.10
CA ASP A 134 -24.20 -24.09 -31.78
C ASP A 134 -25.02 -23.07 -31.00
N LEU A 135 -26.35 -23.15 -31.15
CA LEU A 135 -27.28 -22.18 -30.57
C LEU A 135 -27.39 -22.28 -29.05
N ASP A 136 -27.21 -23.48 -28.49
CA ASP A 136 -27.33 -23.70 -27.05
C ASP A 136 -26.09 -23.16 -26.31
N ALA A 137 -24.89 -23.43 -26.82
CA ALA A 137 -23.68 -22.85 -26.28
C ALA A 137 -23.68 -21.32 -26.43
N MET A 138 -24.14 -20.80 -27.59
CA MET A 138 -24.30 -19.36 -27.80
C MET A 138 -25.20 -18.74 -26.71
N ARG A 139 -26.40 -19.29 -26.48
CA ARG A 139 -27.34 -18.80 -25.46
C ARG A 139 -26.73 -18.87 -24.06
N GLY A 140 -26.08 -19.99 -23.73
CA GLY A 140 -25.42 -20.19 -22.44
C GLY A 140 -24.34 -19.14 -22.16
N TYR A 141 -23.46 -18.89 -23.14
CA TYR A 141 -22.40 -17.88 -22.99
C TYR A 141 -22.95 -16.45 -22.94
N THR A 142 -23.98 -16.11 -23.73
CA THR A 142 -24.63 -14.80 -23.67
C THR A 142 -25.27 -14.56 -22.30
N LEU A 143 -26.00 -15.54 -21.77
CA LEU A 143 -26.62 -15.45 -20.45
C LEU A 143 -25.57 -15.29 -19.35
N ALA A 144 -24.51 -16.11 -19.36
CA ALA A 144 -23.43 -16.02 -18.39
C ALA A 144 -22.71 -14.65 -18.44
N ALA A 145 -22.46 -14.12 -19.64
CA ALA A 145 -21.89 -12.79 -19.82
C ALA A 145 -22.83 -11.69 -19.29
N PHE A 146 -24.14 -11.84 -19.54
CA PHE A 146 -25.16 -10.89 -19.13
C PHE A 146 -25.27 -10.79 -17.61
N GLU A 147 -25.43 -11.92 -16.91
CA GLU A 147 -25.51 -11.93 -15.43
C GLU A 147 -24.28 -11.25 -14.81
N ARG A 148 -23.08 -11.60 -15.32
CA ARG A 148 -21.83 -11.03 -14.82
C ARG A 148 -21.72 -9.54 -15.11
N ALA A 149 -22.15 -9.07 -16.27
CA ALA A 149 -22.16 -7.65 -16.62
C ALA A 149 -23.10 -6.85 -15.71
N MET A 150 -24.27 -7.39 -15.36
CA MET A 150 -25.21 -6.69 -14.49
C MET A 150 -24.68 -6.57 -13.05
N VAL A 151 -24.12 -7.65 -12.51
CA VAL A 151 -23.47 -7.61 -11.18
C VAL A 151 -22.23 -6.72 -11.20
N TYR A 152 -21.45 -6.74 -12.28
CA TYR A 152 -20.33 -5.84 -12.48
C TYR A 152 -20.76 -4.37 -12.40
N ARG A 153 -21.84 -4.01 -13.11
CA ARG A 153 -22.40 -2.66 -13.12
C ARG A 153 -22.82 -2.26 -11.72
N ALA A 154 -23.60 -3.09 -11.03
CA ALA A 154 -24.08 -2.82 -9.67
C ALA A 154 -22.94 -2.63 -8.64
N LEU A 155 -21.89 -3.44 -8.73
CA LEU A 155 -20.76 -3.36 -7.81
C LEU A 155 -19.80 -2.21 -8.09
N TYR A 156 -19.62 -1.84 -9.36
CA TYR A 156 -18.46 -1.05 -9.77
C TYR A 156 -18.75 0.18 -10.58
N LEU A 157 -19.90 0.29 -11.23
CA LEU A 157 -20.21 1.38 -12.17
C LEU A 157 -21.37 2.25 -11.70
N ALA A 158 -22.44 1.63 -11.19
CA ALA A 158 -23.65 2.31 -10.75
C ALA A 158 -23.37 3.42 -9.72
N GLN A 159 -24.22 4.45 -9.73
CA GLN A 159 -24.06 5.62 -8.86
C GLN A 159 -24.22 5.27 -7.37
N ASP A 160 -25.16 4.38 -7.07
CA ASP A 160 -25.50 3.86 -5.75
C ASP A 160 -24.62 2.65 -5.33
N ARG A 161 -23.58 2.33 -6.11
CA ARG A 161 -22.72 1.18 -5.85
C ARG A 161 -22.17 1.18 -4.41
N PRO A 162 -21.97 0.00 -3.81
CA PRO A 162 -21.37 -0.10 -2.49
C PRO A 162 -19.96 0.53 -2.41
N THR A 163 -19.74 1.37 -1.41
CA THR A 163 -18.47 2.10 -1.22
C THR A 163 -17.80 1.78 0.12
N TRP A 164 -16.47 1.96 0.17
CA TRP A 164 -15.74 1.89 1.43
C TRP A 164 -16.23 2.91 2.47
N ALA A 165 -16.72 4.08 2.02
CA ALA A 165 -17.20 5.11 2.93
C ALA A 165 -18.42 4.61 3.73
N GLN A 166 -19.37 3.96 3.05
CA GLN A 166 -20.53 3.31 3.68
C GLN A 166 -20.09 2.21 4.65
N LYS A 167 -19.19 1.30 4.24
CA LYS A 167 -18.65 0.26 5.14
C LYS A 167 -17.97 0.86 6.37
N ALA A 168 -17.12 1.86 6.18
CA ALA A 168 -16.41 2.50 7.27
C ALA A 168 -17.35 3.28 8.22
N HIS A 169 -18.46 3.81 7.70
CA HIS A 169 -19.51 4.40 8.52
C HIS A 169 -20.22 3.33 9.36
N ALA A 170 -20.67 2.24 8.74
CA ALA A 170 -21.32 1.13 9.44
C ALA A 170 -20.43 0.51 10.53
N MET A 171 -19.13 0.32 10.23
CA MET A 171 -18.16 -0.17 11.24
C MET A 171 -18.05 0.78 12.43
N ARG A 172 -18.02 2.10 12.20
CA ARG A 172 -17.95 3.11 13.27
C ARG A 172 -19.23 3.11 14.11
N ALA A 173 -20.39 3.01 13.48
CA ALA A 173 -21.68 2.92 14.16
C ALA A 173 -21.76 1.67 15.05
N ALA A 174 -21.17 0.55 14.61
CA ALA A 174 -21.06 -0.67 15.40
C ALA A 174 -19.94 -0.66 16.46
N GLY A 175 -19.30 0.48 16.72
CA GLY A 175 -18.19 0.60 17.69
C GLY A 175 -16.88 -0.09 17.25
N LEU A 176 -16.81 -0.64 16.04
CA LEU A 176 -15.64 -1.34 15.52
C LEU A 176 -14.58 -0.34 15.05
N ARG A 177 -13.40 -0.37 15.70
CA ARG A 177 -12.25 0.43 15.27
C ARG A 177 -11.42 -0.28 14.20
N GLN A 178 -11.06 0.46 13.15
CA GLN A 178 -10.19 -0.07 12.10
C GLN A 178 -8.78 -0.37 12.64
N VAL A 179 -8.34 -1.61 12.49
CA VAL A 179 -6.98 -2.01 12.87
C VAL A 179 -5.96 -1.35 11.94
N SER A 180 -5.09 -0.50 12.49
CA SER A 180 -4.01 0.12 11.71
C SER A 180 -2.94 -0.91 11.36
N LYS A 181 -2.87 -1.29 10.08
CA LYS A 181 -1.77 -2.12 9.54
C LYS A 181 -0.52 -1.30 9.22
N SER A 182 -0.48 -0.02 9.61
CA SER A 182 0.63 0.88 9.30
C SER A 182 1.91 0.45 10.01
N LYS A 183 2.98 0.28 9.24
CA LYS A 183 4.31 -0.03 9.79
C LYS A 183 4.90 1.13 10.58
N ARG A 184 4.47 2.37 10.31
CA ARG A 184 4.81 3.53 11.17
C ARG A 184 4.16 3.42 12.53
N PHE A 185 2.89 3.02 12.58
CA PHE A 185 2.17 2.82 13.83
C PHE A 185 2.76 1.67 14.65
N ALA A 186 3.02 0.53 14.01
CA ALA A 186 3.71 -0.60 14.64
C ALA A 186 5.11 -0.20 15.13
N GLY A 187 5.87 0.57 14.34
CA GLY A 187 7.21 1.05 14.73
C GLY A 187 7.22 1.97 15.95
N ARG A 188 6.21 2.85 16.09
CA ARG A 188 6.04 3.70 17.29
C ARG A 188 5.85 2.90 18.58
N ARG A 189 5.32 1.67 18.45
CA ARG A 189 5.03 0.74 19.55
C ARG A 189 5.95 -0.49 19.51
N ALA A 190 7.06 -0.43 18.78
CA ALA A 190 8.01 -1.54 18.75
C ALA A 190 8.68 -1.68 20.12
N LEU A 191 8.89 -2.93 20.55
CA LEU A 191 9.67 -3.23 21.76
C LEU A 191 11.10 -2.70 21.60
N SER A 192 11.75 -2.37 22.71
CA SER A 192 13.20 -2.13 22.69
C SER A 192 13.95 -3.38 22.21
N PRO A 193 15.14 -3.24 21.60
CA PRO A 193 15.95 -4.38 21.17
C PRO A 193 16.15 -5.43 22.28
N ASP A 194 16.47 -5.01 23.52
CA ASP A 194 16.63 -5.94 24.64
C ASP A 194 15.35 -6.73 24.95
N ARG A 195 14.20 -6.04 25.00
CA ARG A 195 12.91 -6.70 25.27
C ARG A 195 12.51 -7.65 24.16
N LEU A 196 12.84 -7.31 22.91
CA LEU A 196 12.63 -8.22 21.79
C LEU A 196 13.54 -9.45 21.92
N LEU A 197 14.82 -9.29 22.27
CA LEU A 197 15.75 -10.41 22.42
C LEU A 197 15.27 -11.39 23.49
N VAL A 198 14.91 -10.87 24.67
CA VAL A 198 14.35 -11.69 25.76
C VAL A 198 13.10 -12.44 25.30
N ALA A 199 12.17 -11.76 24.63
CA ALA A 199 10.94 -12.38 24.15
C ALA A 199 11.18 -13.43 23.04
N LEU A 200 12.23 -13.28 22.23
CA LEU A 200 12.61 -14.26 21.23
C LEU A 200 13.23 -15.51 21.87
N GLY A 201 14.10 -15.34 22.87
CA GLY A 201 14.72 -16.44 23.60
C GLY A 201 13.73 -17.30 24.38
N GLN A 202 12.54 -16.76 24.70
CA GLN A 202 11.44 -17.50 25.31
C GLN A 202 10.63 -18.34 24.29
N GLN A 203 10.89 -18.23 22.99
CA GLN A 203 10.15 -18.99 21.97
C GLN A 203 10.74 -20.41 21.81
N PRO A 204 9.93 -21.47 21.87
CA PRO A 204 10.43 -22.83 21.71
C PRO A 204 11.03 -23.07 20.31
N GLY A 205 12.12 -23.85 20.29
CA GLY A 205 12.80 -24.27 19.05
C GLY A 205 13.37 -23.13 18.22
N ARG A 206 13.77 -22.01 18.86
CA ARG A 206 14.38 -20.88 18.16
C ARG A 206 15.87 -21.08 18.01
N CYS A 207 16.41 -20.61 16.89
CA CYS A 207 17.84 -20.68 16.61
C CYS A 207 18.49 -19.29 16.72
N ALA A 208 19.74 -19.28 17.17
CA ALA A 208 20.54 -18.08 17.34
C ALA A 208 20.61 -17.21 16.07
N ARG A 209 20.56 -17.83 14.88
CA ARG A 209 20.54 -17.10 13.59
C ARG A 209 19.33 -16.18 13.45
N VAL A 210 18.14 -16.61 13.86
CA VAL A 210 16.92 -15.80 13.80
C VAL A 210 17.01 -14.63 14.78
N GLU A 211 17.57 -14.85 15.96
CA GLU A 211 17.77 -13.83 16.99
C GLU A 211 18.78 -12.77 16.54
N ALA A 212 19.93 -13.20 16.00
CA ALA A 212 20.94 -12.29 15.45
C ALA A 212 20.38 -11.41 14.34
N LEU A 213 19.69 -11.98 13.35
CA LEU A 213 19.04 -11.20 12.30
C LEU A 213 17.96 -10.27 12.86
N ALA A 214 17.18 -10.72 13.85
CA ALA A 214 16.17 -9.88 14.49
C ALA A 214 16.81 -8.68 15.21
N MET A 215 17.94 -8.87 15.89
CA MET A 215 18.69 -7.80 16.55
C MET A 215 19.28 -6.82 15.56
N VAL A 216 19.83 -7.29 14.43
CA VAL A 216 20.28 -6.42 13.34
C VAL A 216 19.13 -5.53 12.86
N PHE A 217 17.93 -6.09 12.61
CA PHE A 217 16.78 -5.27 12.24
C PHE A 217 16.35 -4.31 13.34
N ALA A 218 16.39 -4.74 14.60
CA ALA A 218 15.93 -3.95 15.74
C ALA A 218 16.83 -2.74 16.02
N LEU A 219 18.14 -2.92 15.93
CA LEU A 219 19.17 -1.90 16.19
C LEU A 219 19.38 -0.96 15.00
N PHE A 220 19.46 -1.50 13.78
CA PHE A 220 19.82 -0.71 12.60
C PHE A 220 18.63 -0.34 11.71
N GLY A 221 17.54 -1.10 11.75
CA GLY A 221 16.35 -0.81 10.94
C GLY A 221 16.60 -0.94 9.43
N ILE A 222 17.50 -1.83 9.03
CA ILE A 222 17.78 -2.13 7.61
C ILE A 222 16.59 -2.83 6.95
N ARG A 223 16.56 -2.86 5.61
CA ARG A 223 15.56 -3.60 4.85
C ARG A 223 15.92 -5.08 4.86
N PRO A 224 14.94 -6.00 4.87
CA PRO A 224 15.22 -7.41 4.68
C PRO A 224 15.97 -7.73 3.37
N ALA A 225 15.71 -6.99 2.31
CA ALA A 225 16.40 -7.15 1.03
C ALA A 225 17.86 -6.65 1.03
N GLU A 226 18.25 -5.87 2.05
CA GLU A 226 19.65 -5.48 2.25
C GLU A 226 20.40 -6.62 2.96
N ALA A 227 19.78 -7.26 3.97
CA ALA A 227 20.34 -8.44 4.63
C ALA A 227 20.59 -9.61 3.65
N THR A 228 19.75 -9.77 2.61
CA THR A 228 19.94 -10.79 1.57
C THR A 228 21.10 -10.50 0.62
N ARG A 229 21.71 -9.31 0.68
CA ARG A 229 22.87 -8.92 -0.14
C ARG A 229 24.19 -9.01 0.63
N GLY A 230 24.14 -9.46 1.89
CA GLY A 230 25.29 -9.48 2.79
C GLY A 230 25.39 -8.22 3.65
N LEU A 231 25.94 -8.41 4.84
CA LEU A 231 26.18 -7.44 5.89
C LEU A 231 27.55 -7.75 6.50
N ALA A 232 28.31 -6.70 6.80
CA ALA A 232 29.56 -6.84 7.55
C ALA A 232 29.45 -5.99 8.82
N MET A 233 29.69 -6.61 9.97
CA MET A 233 29.52 -6.02 11.27
C MET A 233 30.82 -6.02 12.06
N GLU A 234 31.14 -4.89 12.66
CA GLU A 234 32.36 -4.70 13.44
C GLU A 234 32.01 -4.19 14.84
N LYS A 235 32.83 -4.55 15.82
CA LYS A 235 32.76 -3.97 17.17
C LYS A 235 33.36 -2.56 17.15
N THR A 236 32.71 -1.62 17.82
CA THR A 236 33.34 -0.34 18.19
C THR A 236 33.74 -0.39 19.67
N ALA A 237 34.20 0.73 20.26
CA ALA A 237 34.57 0.76 21.68
C ALA A 237 33.46 0.23 22.59
N ILE A 238 32.23 0.73 22.43
CA ILE A 238 31.07 0.38 23.27
C ILE A 238 29.85 -0.09 22.47
N GLY A 239 29.95 -0.15 21.15
CA GLY A 239 28.82 -0.35 20.25
C GLY A 239 29.13 -1.29 19.08
N LEU A 240 28.41 -1.07 17.98
CA LEU A 240 28.51 -1.83 16.74
C LEU A 240 28.48 -0.90 15.52
N ARG A 241 29.26 -1.27 14.51
CA ARG A 241 29.26 -0.66 13.19
C ARG A 241 28.79 -1.70 12.18
N LEU A 242 27.93 -1.30 11.25
CA LEU A 242 27.35 -2.17 10.23
C LEU A 242 27.51 -1.55 8.85
N ALA A 243 28.24 -2.22 7.97
CA ALA A 243 28.26 -1.93 6.54
C ALA A 243 27.10 -2.65 5.83
N VAL A 244 26.37 -1.91 5.00
CA VAL A 244 25.12 -2.38 4.38
C VAL A 244 25.14 -2.12 2.88
N ALA A 245 25.10 -3.19 2.09
CA ALA A 245 24.87 -3.12 0.66
C ALA A 245 23.41 -2.70 0.36
N GLY A 246 23.24 -1.65 -0.43
CA GLY A 246 21.92 -1.11 -0.77
C GLY A 246 21.14 -2.06 -1.68
N ALA A 247 19.85 -2.26 -1.40
CA ALA A 247 18.98 -3.17 -2.16
C ALA A 247 18.17 -2.51 -3.30
N LYS A 248 18.00 -1.19 -3.26
CA LYS A 248 17.21 -0.41 -4.23
C LYS A 248 18.07 0.70 -4.82
N VAL A 249 19.06 0.28 -5.59
CA VAL A 249 20.09 1.16 -6.14
C VAL A 249 19.99 1.08 -7.65
N ASP A 250 19.92 2.24 -8.29
CA ASP A 250 20.09 2.42 -9.73
C ASP A 250 21.13 3.53 -9.97
N ALA A 251 21.30 3.97 -11.22
CA ALA A 251 22.26 5.01 -11.58
C ALA A 251 22.08 6.31 -10.76
N VAL A 252 20.85 6.66 -10.37
CA VAL A 252 20.50 7.97 -9.77
C VAL A 252 19.81 7.87 -8.41
N ARG A 253 19.30 6.69 -8.02
CA ARG A 253 18.55 6.44 -6.79
C ARG A 253 19.30 5.48 -5.87
N GLY A 254 19.06 5.68 -4.57
CA GLY A 254 19.58 4.80 -3.53
C GLY A 254 21.07 4.99 -3.25
N GLN A 255 21.53 4.29 -2.23
CA GLN A 255 22.92 4.29 -1.77
C GLN A 255 23.51 2.90 -2.01
N PRO A 256 24.56 2.75 -2.85
CA PRO A 256 25.25 1.47 -3.08
C PRO A 256 25.75 0.83 -1.78
N LEU A 257 26.41 1.64 -0.94
CA LEU A 257 26.92 1.25 0.37
C LEU A 257 26.58 2.33 1.39
N ARG A 258 26.31 1.92 2.63
CA ARG A 258 26.26 2.80 3.80
C ARG A 258 26.84 2.11 5.02
N VAL A 259 27.39 2.90 5.94
CA VAL A 259 27.91 2.44 7.22
C VAL A 259 27.10 3.09 8.34
N LEU A 260 26.59 2.26 9.25
CA LEU A 260 25.71 2.65 10.33
C LEU A 260 26.39 2.33 11.66
N GLU A 261 26.40 3.27 12.59
CA GLU A 261 27.01 3.07 13.90
C GLU A 261 26.02 3.31 15.02
N VAL A 262 25.95 2.35 15.95
CA VAL A 262 25.06 2.39 17.11
C VAL A 262 25.81 2.10 18.39
N GLU A 263 25.31 2.69 19.47
CA GLU A 263 25.72 2.39 20.84
C GLU A 263 24.49 2.16 21.73
N PRO A 264 24.66 1.48 22.86
CA PRO A 264 23.67 1.53 23.93
C PRO A 264 23.40 2.98 24.34
N THR A 265 22.22 3.23 24.90
CA THR A 265 21.91 4.57 25.43
C THR A 265 22.64 4.79 26.75
N ARG A 266 22.79 6.07 27.17
CA ARG A 266 23.32 6.40 28.51
C ARG A 266 22.54 5.74 29.65
N ARG A 267 21.26 5.40 29.43
CA ARG A 267 20.40 4.69 30.39
C ARG A 267 20.46 3.16 30.23
N GLY A 268 21.43 2.63 29.49
CA GLY A 268 21.64 1.20 29.29
C GLY A 268 20.65 0.52 28.32
N GLN A 269 19.77 1.26 27.65
CA GLN A 269 18.88 0.64 26.65
C GLN A 269 19.67 0.10 25.46
N SER A 270 19.26 -1.06 24.97
CA SER A 270 19.91 -1.86 23.93
C SER A 270 21.25 -2.49 24.34
N ALA A 271 21.66 -2.41 25.61
CA ALA A 271 22.95 -2.94 26.06
C ALA A 271 23.04 -4.47 25.86
N ILE A 272 21.97 -5.21 26.18
CA ILE A 272 21.92 -6.67 26.05
C ILE A 272 21.95 -7.05 24.56
N ALA A 273 21.14 -6.38 23.74
CA ALA A 273 21.10 -6.62 22.29
C ALA A 273 22.44 -6.30 21.60
N VAL A 274 23.11 -5.23 22.02
CA VAL A 274 24.45 -4.88 21.52
C VAL A 274 25.47 -5.91 21.97
N ALA A 275 25.49 -6.29 23.26
CA ALA A 275 26.41 -7.31 23.76
C ALA A 275 26.24 -8.66 23.04
N PHE A 276 24.99 -9.07 22.81
CA PHE A 276 24.65 -10.28 22.05
C PHE A 276 25.24 -10.27 20.64
N LEU A 277 25.08 -9.17 19.89
CA LEU A 277 25.65 -9.07 18.54
C LEU A 277 27.17 -8.90 18.55
N ARG A 278 27.78 -8.30 19.60
CA ARG A 278 29.23 -8.26 19.76
C ARG A 278 29.80 -9.66 19.93
N ALA A 279 29.18 -10.50 20.78
CA ALA A 279 29.55 -11.91 20.92
C ALA A 279 29.38 -12.69 19.60
N TYR A 280 28.35 -12.37 18.82
CA TYR A 280 28.21 -12.93 17.48
C TYR A 280 29.39 -12.54 16.55
N VAL A 281 29.83 -11.27 16.56
CA VAL A 281 31.01 -10.84 15.79
C VAL A 281 32.25 -11.63 16.23
N ASP A 282 32.44 -11.79 17.54
CA ASP A 282 33.59 -12.55 18.08
C ASP A 282 33.62 -14.00 17.61
N ALA A 283 32.45 -14.63 17.50
CA ALA A 283 32.35 -16.01 17.07
C ALA A 283 32.43 -16.22 15.54
N THR A 284 32.13 -15.20 14.73
CA THR A 284 31.90 -15.37 13.28
C THR A 284 32.73 -14.46 12.39
N GLY A 285 33.47 -13.51 12.95
CA GLY A 285 34.12 -12.43 12.20
C GLY A 285 33.16 -11.32 11.75
N GLY A 286 31.86 -11.43 12.03
CA GLY A 286 30.88 -10.36 11.80
C GLY A 286 30.24 -10.32 10.41
N ASP A 287 30.61 -11.23 9.52
CA ASP A 287 29.93 -11.40 8.23
C ASP A 287 28.60 -12.13 8.42
N MET A 288 27.55 -11.57 7.82
CA MET A 288 26.20 -12.09 7.92
C MET A 288 25.43 -11.90 6.63
N ASP A 289 24.72 -12.93 6.20
CA ASP A 289 23.73 -12.86 5.15
C ASP A 289 22.36 -13.35 5.63
N ALA A 290 21.34 -13.19 4.81
CA ALA A 290 20.03 -13.74 5.07
C ALA A 290 19.48 -14.41 3.80
N SER A 291 19.06 -15.66 3.93
CA SER A 291 18.24 -16.29 2.89
C SER A 291 16.81 -15.74 2.91
N ARG A 292 16.04 -16.03 1.86
CA ARG A 292 14.59 -15.72 1.85
C ARG A 292 13.85 -16.44 3.00
N ALA A 293 14.28 -17.65 3.35
CA ALA A 293 13.71 -18.43 4.44
C ALA A 293 13.99 -17.77 5.79
N ASP A 294 15.21 -17.29 6.02
CA ASP A 294 15.59 -16.55 7.23
C ASP A 294 14.69 -15.32 7.42
N VAL A 295 14.47 -14.54 6.36
CA VAL A 295 13.61 -13.36 6.40
C VAL A 295 12.16 -13.73 6.76
N VAL A 296 11.65 -14.87 6.28
CA VAL A 296 10.32 -15.37 6.63
C VAL A 296 10.28 -15.80 8.10
N ALA A 297 11.28 -16.54 8.56
CA ALA A 297 11.41 -17.01 9.93
C ALA A 297 11.44 -15.84 10.93
N VAL A 298 12.30 -14.84 10.70
CA VAL A 298 12.38 -13.62 11.53
C VAL A 298 11.05 -12.88 11.56
N ARG A 299 10.35 -12.75 10.41
CA ARG A 299 9.04 -12.11 10.37
C ARG A 299 7.99 -12.88 11.18
N ARG A 300 8.03 -14.21 11.16
CA ARG A 300 7.12 -15.06 11.94
C ARG A 300 7.41 -14.89 13.43
N ALA A 301 8.67 -14.99 13.83
CA ALA A 301 9.11 -14.86 15.22
C ALA A 301 8.73 -13.49 15.81
N MET A 302 9.03 -12.38 15.12
CA MET A 302 8.63 -11.04 15.57
C MET A 302 7.11 -10.87 15.71
N ARG A 303 6.32 -11.46 14.80
CA ARG A 303 4.85 -11.39 14.87
C ARG A 303 4.27 -12.19 16.03
N GLN A 304 4.91 -13.29 16.41
CA GLN A 304 4.56 -14.07 17.59
C GLN A 304 4.85 -13.28 18.88
N VAL A 305 5.96 -12.52 18.92
CA VAL A 305 6.25 -11.63 20.05
C VAL A 305 5.20 -10.52 20.19
N GLN A 306 4.90 -9.82 19.09
CA GLN A 306 3.91 -8.73 19.13
C GLN A 306 3.19 -8.60 17.77
N PRO A 307 1.84 -8.60 17.76
CA PRO A 307 1.08 -8.36 16.54
C PRO A 307 1.49 -7.08 15.80
N GLY A 308 1.81 -7.22 14.52
CA GLY A 308 2.22 -6.10 13.65
C GLY A 308 3.72 -5.80 13.64
N LEU A 309 4.49 -6.32 14.61
CA LEU A 309 5.94 -6.20 14.64
C LEU A 309 6.57 -6.92 13.44
N SER A 310 7.64 -6.32 12.91
CA SER A 310 8.35 -6.82 11.73
C SER A 310 9.63 -6.01 11.52
N PRO A 311 10.58 -6.47 10.67
CA PRO A 311 11.76 -5.67 10.31
C PRO A 311 11.41 -4.25 9.81
N TYR A 312 10.32 -4.11 9.04
CA TYR A 312 9.86 -2.81 8.58
C TYR A 312 9.30 -1.92 9.69
N ALA A 313 8.71 -2.48 10.75
CA ALA A 313 8.30 -1.69 11.92
C ALA A 313 9.52 -1.10 12.62
N TYR A 314 10.58 -1.91 12.82
CA TYR A 314 11.86 -1.42 13.35
C TYR A 314 12.54 -0.42 12.45
N ARG A 315 12.48 -0.60 11.13
CA ARG A 315 12.93 0.42 10.18
C ARG A 315 12.25 1.76 10.40
N HIS A 316 10.94 1.79 10.69
CA HIS A 316 10.26 3.04 11.03
C HIS A 316 10.67 3.59 12.39
N ALA A 317 10.90 2.71 13.38
CA ALA A 317 11.39 3.12 14.71
C ALA A 317 12.78 3.77 14.61
N ARG A 318 13.75 3.08 13.99
CA ARG A 318 15.12 3.59 13.79
C ARG A 318 15.14 4.83 12.89
N ALA A 319 14.25 4.92 11.89
CA ALA A 319 14.10 6.15 11.11
C ALA A 319 13.66 7.35 11.96
N SER A 320 12.76 7.13 12.94
CA SER A 320 12.34 8.19 13.85
C SER A 320 13.53 8.66 14.71
N ASP A 321 14.28 7.71 15.27
CA ASP A 321 15.45 7.99 16.11
C ASP A 321 16.56 8.69 15.29
N ALA A 322 16.82 8.26 14.04
CA ALA A 322 17.79 8.91 13.15
C ALA A 322 17.37 10.35 12.81
N LYS A 323 16.07 10.59 12.55
CA LYS A 323 15.58 11.94 12.30
C LYS A 323 15.65 12.86 13.51
N ALA A 324 15.59 12.29 14.72
CA ALA A 324 15.73 13.05 15.95
C ALA A 324 17.19 13.40 16.27
N SER A 325 18.16 12.63 15.77
CA SER A 325 19.58 12.75 16.17
C SER A 325 20.56 13.15 15.06
N GLN A 326 20.27 12.89 13.78
CA GLN A 326 21.25 12.96 12.68
C GLN A 326 20.92 14.03 11.61
N GLY A 327 19.88 14.85 11.85
CA GLY A 327 19.37 15.78 10.83
C GLY A 327 18.81 15.08 9.58
N ARG A 328 18.48 15.85 8.55
CA ARG A 328 17.78 15.33 7.35
C ARG A 328 18.68 14.49 6.46
N ALA A 329 19.93 14.91 6.25
CA ALA A 329 20.89 14.19 5.41
C ALA A 329 21.35 12.89 6.08
N GLY A 330 21.71 12.92 7.37
CA GLY A 330 22.10 11.73 8.12
C GLY A 330 20.95 10.71 8.24
N ALA A 331 19.71 11.16 8.46
CA ALA A 331 18.56 10.25 8.45
C ALA A 331 18.27 9.63 7.06
N ALA A 332 18.54 10.36 5.97
CA ALA A 332 18.45 9.82 4.62
C ALA A 332 19.59 8.82 4.34
N ALA A 333 20.82 9.12 4.77
CA ALA A 333 21.95 8.21 4.72
C ALA A 333 21.64 6.91 5.48
N TRP A 334 21.12 7.01 6.72
CA TRP A 334 20.66 5.88 7.53
C TRP A 334 19.65 4.99 6.78
N LEU A 335 18.73 5.60 6.04
CA LEU A 335 17.73 4.91 5.24
C LEU A 335 18.23 4.43 3.87
N GLY A 336 19.48 4.73 3.50
CA GLY A 336 20.03 4.42 2.18
C GLY A 336 19.32 5.16 1.06
N HIS A 337 18.94 6.43 1.30
CA HIS A 337 18.35 7.30 0.29
C HIS A 337 19.42 8.24 -0.28
N SER A 338 19.37 8.49 -1.60
CA SER A 338 20.22 9.49 -2.26
C SER A 338 19.61 10.90 -2.24
N ASN A 339 18.41 11.05 -1.68
CA ASN A 339 17.78 12.34 -1.44
C ASN A 339 17.05 12.36 -0.09
N ASP A 340 16.93 13.55 0.49
CA ASP A 340 16.32 13.72 1.81
C ASP A 340 14.78 13.87 1.77
N ARG A 341 14.14 13.94 0.60
CA ARG A 341 12.67 13.99 0.46
C ARG A 341 12.03 12.63 0.67
N THR A 342 12.63 11.56 0.15
CA THR A 342 12.05 10.20 0.23
C THR A 342 11.95 9.68 1.66
N GLN A 343 12.65 10.27 2.61
CA GLN A 343 12.54 9.89 4.02
C GLN A 343 11.17 10.23 4.63
N GLN A 344 10.38 11.12 4.03
CA GLN A 344 9.01 11.46 4.49
C GLN A 344 8.09 10.23 4.55
N GLY A 345 8.41 9.19 3.78
CA GLY A 345 7.78 7.87 3.80
C GLY A 345 7.93 7.09 5.12
N TYR A 346 8.85 7.50 5.99
CA TYR A 346 9.23 6.76 7.21
C TYR A 346 8.74 7.43 8.51
N GLY A 347 9.10 6.87 9.68
CA GLY A 347 8.68 7.38 10.99
C GLY A 347 9.04 8.86 11.22
N HIS A 348 8.43 9.52 12.20
CA HIS A 348 8.62 10.95 12.47
C HIS A 348 9.55 11.16 13.67
N ALA A 349 10.37 12.22 13.66
CA ALA A 349 11.29 12.54 14.77
C ALA A 349 10.57 12.60 16.13
N ARG A 350 9.39 13.23 16.21
CA ARG A 350 8.54 13.27 17.42
C ARG A 350 8.05 11.91 17.92
N SER A 351 8.18 10.87 17.11
CA SER A 351 7.84 9.48 17.47
C SER A 351 9.08 8.66 17.81
N ALA A 352 10.25 9.30 17.89
CA ALA A 352 11.47 8.69 18.38
C ALA A 352 11.27 8.20 19.81
N LYS A 353 11.84 7.04 20.10
CA LYS A 353 11.88 6.47 21.44
C LYS A 353 13.27 6.51 22.03
N GLY A 354 14.29 6.77 21.20
CA GLY A 354 15.68 6.77 21.63
C GLY A 354 16.10 5.40 22.15
N ALA A 355 15.57 4.31 21.57
CA ALA A 355 15.84 2.96 22.08
C ALA A 355 17.30 2.53 21.85
N VAL A 356 18.00 3.18 20.91
CA VAL A 356 19.42 3.02 20.61
C VAL A 356 20.02 4.41 20.39
N THR A 357 21.29 4.59 20.75
CA THR A 357 22.04 5.78 20.36
C THR A 357 22.52 5.58 18.93
N ILE A 358 22.16 6.49 18.03
CA ILE A 358 22.71 6.51 16.67
C ILE A 358 23.89 7.46 16.67
N LYS A 359 25.09 6.92 16.44
CA LYS A 359 26.34 7.68 16.48
C LYS A 359 26.68 8.28 15.12
N ALA A 360 26.64 7.46 14.09
CA ALA A 360 26.98 7.87 12.74
C ALA A 360 26.15 7.15 11.69
N ALA A 361 25.95 7.83 10.57
CA ALA A 361 25.35 7.30 9.36
C ALA A 361 26.07 7.90 8.15
N THR A 362 26.95 7.13 7.52
CA THR A 362 27.66 7.56 6.31
C THR A 362 27.15 6.78 5.11
N ALA A 363 27.14 7.41 3.95
CA ALA A 363 26.68 6.80 2.71
C ALA A 363 27.65 7.11 1.58
N SER A 364 27.79 6.15 0.67
CA SER A 364 28.73 6.21 -0.46
C SER A 364 28.46 7.34 -1.45
N ARG A 365 27.19 7.71 -1.69
CA ARG A 365 26.83 8.87 -2.51
C ARG A 365 26.40 10.04 -1.63
N PRO A 366 26.69 11.29 -2.03
CA PRO A 366 26.18 12.46 -1.33
C PRO A 366 24.64 12.44 -1.33
N VAL A 367 24.05 12.81 -0.19
CA VAL A 367 22.60 12.92 -0.07
C VAL A 367 22.18 14.28 -0.60
N ARG A 368 21.42 14.28 -1.71
CA ARG A 368 20.83 15.51 -2.26
C ARG A 368 19.80 16.09 -1.29
N GLN A 369 20.00 17.33 -0.90
CA GLN A 369 19.06 18.07 -0.06
C GLN A 369 18.03 18.74 -0.96
N THR A 370 16.79 18.27 -0.89
CA THR A 370 15.65 18.78 -1.66
C THR A 370 14.88 19.89 -0.94
N LYS A 371 15.27 20.21 0.31
CA LYS A 371 14.96 21.50 0.91
C LYS A 371 16.20 22.38 0.86
N THR A 372 16.51 22.92 -0.31
CA THR A 372 16.98 24.31 -0.33
C THR A 372 15.86 25.12 0.29
N LEU A 373 16.18 25.93 1.31
CA LEU A 373 15.27 26.98 1.75
C LEU A 373 14.81 27.76 0.50
N PRO A 374 13.58 28.30 0.47
CA PRO A 374 13.32 29.45 -0.39
C PRO A 374 14.43 30.45 -0.12
N PRO A 375 14.88 31.15 -1.16
CA PRO A 375 16.13 31.85 -1.13
C PRO A 375 16.03 32.93 -0.02
N THR A 376 17.17 33.23 0.59
CA THR A 376 17.45 33.93 1.87
C THR A 376 16.34 34.81 2.49
N LEU A 377 16.40 35.07 3.81
CA LEU A 377 15.50 36.02 4.49
C LEU A 377 15.35 37.35 3.71
N ALA A 378 16.43 37.80 3.07
CA ALA A 378 16.45 38.95 2.17
C ALA A 378 15.48 38.83 0.98
N GLU A 379 15.40 37.68 0.30
CA GLU A 379 14.48 37.48 -0.82
C GLU A 379 13.03 37.28 -0.38
N ARG A 380 12.80 36.71 0.81
CA ARG A 380 11.45 36.72 1.42
C ARG A 380 11.01 38.13 1.78
N LEU A 381 11.88 38.94 2.35
CA LEU A 381 11.60 40.35 2.66
C LEU A 381 11.41 41.15 1.36
N ALA A 382 12.20 40.90 0.32
CA ALA A 382 12.03 41.50 -0.99
C ALA A 382 10.66 41.14 -1.60
N GLN A 383 10.25 39.86 -1.58
CA GLN A 383 8.94 39.45 -2.08
C GLN A 383 7.78 40.04 -1.27
N VAL A 384 7.94 40.18 0.05
CA VAL A 384 6.96 40.85 0.91
C VAL A 384 6.88 42.34 0.56
N ALA A 385 8.01 43.01 0.37
CA ALA A 385 8.07 44.41 -0.06
C ALA A 385 7.45 44.62 -1.44
N THR A 386 7.73 43.75 -2.42
CA THR A 386 7.11 43.81 -3.75
C THR A 386 5.59 43.63 -3.69
N ARG A 387 5.10 42.69 -2.87
CA ARG A 387 3.65 42.49 -2.68
C ARG A 387 2.98 43.67 -1.98
N LEU A 388 3.64 44.29 -1.01
CA LEU A 388 3.16 45.50 -0.34
C LEU A 388 3.10 46.68 -1.31
N ALA A 389 4.16 46.90 -2.10
CA ALA A 389 4.20 47.96 -3.11
C ALA A 389 3.10 47.80 -4.17
N ALA A 390 2.88 46.58 -4.67
CA ALA A 390 1.81 46.28 -5.62
C ALA A 390 0.40 46.53 -5.05
N ARG A 391 0.23 46.34 -3.72
CA ARG A 391 -1.03 46.59 -3.01
C ARG A 391 -1.29 48.09 -2.86
N THR A 392 -0.26 48.87 -2.54
CA THR A 392 -0.35 50.33 -2.42
C THR A 392 -0.65 51.02 -3.75
N SER A 393 -0.04 50.55 -4.85
CA SER A 393 -0.33 51.07 -6.21
C SER A 393 -1.75 50.73 -6.69
N SER A 394 -2.31 49.59 -6.27
CA SER A 394 -3.69 49.22 -6.61
C SER A 394 -4.75 50.05 -5.86
N GLN A 395 -4.41 50.56 -4.67
CA GLN A 395 -5.31 51.42 -3.88
C GLN A 395 -5.26 52.90 -4.30
N SER A 396 -4.14 53.41 -4.82
CA SER A 396 -4.07 54.78 -5.32
C SER A 396 -4.81 54.97 -6.64
N ALA A 397 -4.83 53.94 -7.50
CA ALA A 397 -5.55 53.95 -8.77
C ALA A 397 -7.09 53.96 -8.60
N GLN A 398 -7.63 53.44 -7.50
CA GLN A 398 -9.08 53.42 -7.24
C GLN A 398 -9.63 54.72 -6.61
N LYS A 399 -8.78 55.67 -6.20
CA LYS A 399 -9.22 56.91 -5.53
C LYS A 399 -9.32 58.14 -6.45
N ALA A 400 -8.93 58.04 -7.72
CA ALA A 400 -9.10 59.11 -8.69
C ALA A 400 -10.48 59.00 -9.39
N SER A 401 -11.54 59.40 -8.69
CA SER A 401 -12.83 59.68 -9.35
C SER A 401 -12.77 61.06 -10.00
N PRO A 402 -13.29 61.25 -11.24
CA PRO A 402 -13.24 62.54 -11.92
C PRO A 402 -14.14 63.58 -11.22
N PRO A 403 -13.80 64.88 -11.27
CA PRO A 403 -14.56 65.92 -10.59
C PRO A 403 -15.96 66.05 -11.19
N ARG A 404 -16.99 65.86 -10.34
CA ARG A 404 -18.39 66.14 -10.68
C ARG A 404 -18.55 67.64 -10.98
N ARG A 405 -18.82 67.98 -12.24
CA ARG A 405 -19.33 69.30 -12.63
C ARG A 405 -20.66 69.55 -11.89
N ARG A 406 -20.70 70.59 -11.05
CA ARG A 406 -21.95 71.12 -10.48
C ARG A 406 -22.68 71.89 -11.58
N THR A 407 -23.88 71.45 -11.92
CA THR A 407 -24.84 72.27 -12.67
C THR A 407 -25.46 73.32 -11.72
N PRO A 408 -25.68 74.56 -12.18
CA PRO A 408 -26.34 75.57 -11.35
C PRO A 408 -27.82 75.23 -11.15
N ARG A 409 -28.35 75.47 -9.95
CA ARG A 409 -29.79 75.38 -9.68
C ARG A 409 -30.50 76.60 -10.29
N PRO A 410 -31.68 76.45 -10.92
CA PRO A 410 -32.58 77.57 -11.15
C PRO A 410 -33.17 77.99 -9.80
N GLY A 411 -33.14 79.29 -9.52
CA GLY A 411 -33.91 79.87 -8.42
C GLY A 411 -35.36 80.03 -8.85
N TRP A 412 -36.29 79.65 -7.97
CA TRP A 412 -37.36 80.46 -7.38
C TRP A 412 -37.83 79.73 -6.11
#